data_AF-A0A381SRN6-F1
#
_entry.id   AF-A0A381SRN6-F1
#
_cell.length_a   1.000
_cell.length_b   1.000
_cell.length_c   1.000
_cell.angle_alpha   90.00
_cell.angle_beta   90.00
_cell.angle_gamma   90.00
#
_symmetry.space_group_name_H-M   'P 1'
#
loop_
_entity.id
_entity.type
_entity.pdbx_description
1 polymer ?
#
loop_
_entity_poly.entity_id
_entity_poly.type
_entity_poly.pdbx_seq_one_letter_code
_entity_poly.pdbx_strand_id
1 'polypeptide(L)' 'MSIELILLSVNINFIAFSSFSGDLSGQIFAMLTLTVAAAEAAIGLAILVVFFRNLASISVEKISNLKG' A
#
# COMPACT_ATOMS: atom_id res chain seq x y z
N MET A 1 -6.20 -3.30 -2.14
CA MET A 1 -6.48 -2.71 -3.47
C MET A 1 -6.71 -1.21 -3.42
N SER A 2 -7.59 -0.66 -2.56
CA SER A 2 -7.78 0.79 -2.49
C SER A 2 -6.51 1.56 -2.05
N ILE A 3 -5.69 0.98 -1.17
CA ILE A 3 -4.45 1.59 -0.67
C ILE A 3 -3.41 1.71 -1.79
N GLU A 4 -3.34 0.72 -2.66
CA GLU A 4 -2.41 0.58 -3.76
C GLU A 4 -2.74 1.60 -4.86
N LEU A 5 -4.03 1.84 -5.10
CA LEU A 5 -4.50 2.94 -5.96
C LEU A 5 -4.16 4.32 -5.38
N ILE A 6 -4.21 4.49 -4.06
CA ILE A 6 -3.79 5.73 -3.40
C ILE A 6 -2.28 5.93 -3.56
N LEU A 7 -1.47 4.90 -3.30
CA LEU A 7 0.00 4.96 -3.47
C LEU A 7 0.40 5.24 -4.92
N LEU A 8 -0.32 4.67 -5.89
CA LEU A 8 -0.11 4.97 -7.31
C LEU A 8 -0.44 6.44 -7.63
N SER A 9 -1.53 6.96 -7.07
CA SER A 9 -1.92 8.36 -7.26
C SER A 9 -0.87 9.32 -6.70
N VAL A 10 -0.29 8.99 -5.55
CA VAL A 10 0.83 9.75 -4.95
C VAL A 10 2.07 9.71 -5.85
N ASN A 11 2.41 8.56 -6.44
CA ASN A 11 3.54 8.45 -7.37
C ASN A 11 3.35 9.30 -8.64
N ILE A 12 2.15 9.30 -9.21
CA ILE A 12 1.82 10.14 -10.36
C ILE A 12 2.00 11.62 -10.00
N ASN A 13 1.56 12.02 -8.81
CA ASN A 13 1.70 13.39 -8.31
C ASN A 13 3.19 13.80 -8.20
N PHE A 14 4.04 12.96 -7.58
CA PHE A 14 5.47 13.22 -7.47
C PHE A 14 6.16 13.37 -8.83
N ILE A 15 5.85 12.50 -9.78
CA ILE A 15 6.44 12.56 -11.13
C ILE A 15 5.95 13.82 -11.88
N ALA A 16 4.67 14.17 -11.74
CA ALA A 16 4.10 15.36 -12.37
C ALA A 16 4.77 16.65 -11.87
N PHE A 17 4.95 16.82 -10.55
CA PHE A 17 5.62 18.00 -9.99
C PHE A 17 7.12 18.03 -10.26
N SER A 18 7.77 16.85 -10.29
CA SER A 18 9.16 16.71 -10.72
C SER A 18 9.35 17.23 -12.15
N SER A 19 8.48 16.82 -13.07
CA SER A 19 8.49 17.27 -14.46
C SER A 19 8.21 18.77 -14.58
N PHE A 20 7.19 19.27 -13.85
CA PHE A 20 6.80 20.68 -13.88
C PHE A 20 7.89 21.62 -13.33
N SER A 21 8.57 21.22 -12.26
CA SER A 21 9.59 22.05 -11.59
C SER A 21 11.00 21.85 -12.15
N GLY A 22 11.20 20.84 -13.01
CA GLY A 22 12.52 20.47 -13.52
C GLY A 22 13.46 19.87 -12.47
N ASP A 23 12.90 19.33 -11.38
CA ASP A 23 13.67 18.76 -10.26
C ASP A 23 13.55 17.24 -10.22
N LEU A 24 14.66 16.53 -10.02
CA LEU A 24 14.71 15.07 -10.00
C LEU A 24 14.16 14.46 -8.69
N SER A 25 14.01 15.25 -7.62
CA SER A 25 13.63 14.76 -6.29
C SER A 25 12.32 13.97 -6.29
N GLY A 26 11.31 14.40 -7.07
CA GLY A 26 10.03 13.69 -7.14
C GLY A 26 10.14 12.31 -7.79
N GLN A 27 11.02 12.13 -8.79
CA GLN A 27 11.28 10.80 -9.38
C GLN A 27 12.00 9.87 -8.39
N ILE A 28 12.93 10.41 -7.58
CA ILE A 28 13.61 9.64 -6.52
C ILE A 28 12.59 9.19 -5.47
N PHE A 29 11.70 10.09 -5.02
CA PHE A 29 10.65 9.76 -4.06
C PHE A 29 9.63 8.73 -4.60
N ALA A 30 9.30 8.81 -5.89
CA ALA A 30 8.43 7.82 -6.53
C ALA A 30 9.05 6.41 -6.50
N MET A 31 10.36 6.29 -6.72
CA MET A 31 11.07 5.01 -6.64
C MET A 31 11.05 4.41 -5.21
N LEU A 32 11.25 5.26 -4.19
CA LEU A 32 11.16 4.83 -2.79
C LEU A 32 9.74 4.38 -2.44
N THR A 33 8.74 5.13 -2.87
CA THR A 33 7.33 4.82 -2.62
C THR A 33 6.92 3.51 -3.30
N LEU A 34 7.39 3.23 -4.51
CA LEU A 34 7.17 1.93 -5.17
C LEU A 34 7.77 0.76 -4.39
N THR A 35 8.95 0.95 -3.78
CA THR A 35 9.60 -0.07 -2.96
C THR A 35 8.79 -0.35 -1.69
N VAL A 36 8.30 0.70 -1.04
CA VAL A 36 7.41 0.57 0.13
C VAL A 36 6.09 -0.11 -0.26
N ALA A 37 5.49 0.28 -1.38
CA ALA A 37 4.26 -0.33 -1.88
C ALA A 37 4.42 -1.83 -2.15
N ALA A 38 5.55 -2.23 -2.74
CA ALA A 38 5.85 -3.65 -2.96
C ALA A 38 6.00 -4.43 -1.64
N ALA A 39 6.68 -3.85 -0.65
CA ALA A 39 6.84 -4.46 0.66
C ALA A 39 5.50 -4.56 1.43
N GLU A 40 4.70 -3.50 1.41
CA GLU A 40 3.39 -3.45 2.06
C GLU A 40 2.42 -4.46 1.44
N ALA A 41 2.34 -4.54 0.10
CA ALA A 41 1.49 -5.51 -0.58
C ALA A 41 1.90 -6.96 -0.25
N ALA A 42 3.20 -7.26 -0.18
CA ALA A 42 3.68 -8.59 0.18
C ALA A 42 3.28 -8.97 1.62
N ILE A 43 3.46 -8.06 2.58
CA ILE A 43 3.09 -8.28 3.98
C ILE A 43 1.57 -8.35 4.16
N GLY A 44 0.84 -7.43 3.53
CA GLY A 44 -0.62 -7.39 3.58
C GLY A 44 -1.26 -8.67 3.06
N LEU A 45 -0.77 -9.20 1.94
CA LEU A 45 -1.21 -10.48 1.41
C LEU A 45 -0.83 -11.65 2.33
N ALA A 46 0.38 -11.66 2.90
CA ALA A 46 0.80 -12.70 3.85
C ALA A 46 -0.13 -12.76 5.07
N ILE A 47 -0.48 -11.60 5.63
CA ILE A 47 -1.44 -11.49 6.73
C ILE A 47 -2.81 -12.00 6.28
N LEU A 48 -3.28 -11.59 5.10
CA LEU A 48 -4.59 -11.99 4.56
C LEU A 48 -4.68 -13.50 4.32
N VAL A 49 -3.60 -14.14 3.87
CA VAL A 49 -3.53 -15.60 3.70
C VAL A 49 -3.61 -16.32 5.04
N VAL A 50 -2.85 -15.88 6.05
CA VAL A 50 -2.90 -16.46 7.40
C VAL A 50 -4.28 -16.25 8.02
N PHE A 51 -4.85 -15.07 7.83
CA PHE A 51 -6.19 -14.72 8.28
C PHE A 51 -7.26 -15.65 7.69
N PHE A 52 -7.26 -15.80 6.36
CA PHE A 52 -8.20 -16.66 5.67
C PHE A 52 -8.05 -18.12 6.07
N ARG A 53 -6.81 -18.59 6.31
CA ARG A 53 -6.56 -19.95 6.79
C ARG A 53 -7.17 -20.25 8.16
N ASN A 54 -7.27 -19.26 9.04
CA ASN A 54 -7.82 -19.44 10.38
C ASN A 54 -9.35 -19.25 10.46
N LEU A 55 -9.91 -18.37 9.63
CA LEU A 55 -11.32 -17.95 9.74
C LEU A 55 -12.18 -18.32 8.53
N ALA A 56 -11.58 -18.93 7.50
CA ALA A 56 -12.21 -19.33 6.22
C ALA A 56 -13.01 -18.18 5.55
N SER A 57 -12.66 -16.93 5.87
CA SER A 57 -13.39 -15.73 5.46
C SER A 57 -12.46 -14.54 5.48
N ILE A 58 -12.66 -13.59 4.57
CA ILE A 58 -11.93 -12.31 4.50
C ILE A 58 -12.68 -11.15 5.17
N SER A 59 -13.87 -11.40 5.74
CA SER A 59 -14.68 -10.38 6.41
C SER A 59 -13.99 -9.93 7.70
N VAL A 60 -13.74 -8.63 7.79
CA VAL A 60 -13.03 -7.99 8.91
C VAL A 60 -13.92 -7.92 10.15
N GLU A 61 -15.25 -7.93 10.00
CA GLU A 61 -16.20 -7.87 11.13
C GLU A 61 -16.09 -9.08 12.08
N LYS A 62 -15.55 -10.21 11.60
CA LYS A 62 -15.38 -11.44 12.38
C LYS A 62 -14.25 -11.38 13.41
N ILE A 63 -13.48 -10.29 13.47
CA ILE A 63 -12.29 -10.13 14.33
C ILE A 63 -12.55 -9.20 15.53
N SER A 64 -13.59 -9.46 16.33
CA SER A 64 -13.94 -8.63 17.49
C SER A 64 -13.56 -9.27 18.85
N ASN A 65 -12.54 -10.13 18.87
CA ASN A 65 -12.16 -10.91 20.04
C ASN A 65 -11.46 -10.10 21.15
N LEU A 66 -10.91 -8.92 20.83
CA LEU A 66 -10.32 -8.03 21.82
C LEU A 66 -11.44 -7.26 22.54
N LYS A 67 -11.59 -7.52 23.85
CA LYS A 67 -12.49 -6.77 24.74
C LYS A 67 -11.65 -6.11 25.83
N GLY A 68 -11.83 -4.80 25.99
CA GLY A 68 -11.38 -4.04 27.15
C GLY A 68 -12.48 -3.93 28.19
#